data_AF-A0A1F8MIY4-F1
#
_entry.id   AF-A0A1F8MIY4-F1
#
_cell.length_a   1.000
_cell.length_b   1.000
_cell.length_c   1.000
_cell.angle_alpha   90.00
_cell.angle_beta   90.00
_cell.angle_gamma   90.00
#
_symmetry.space_group_name_H-M   'P 1'
#
loop_
_entity.id
_entity.type
_entity.pdbx_description
1 polymer ?
#
loop_
_entity_poly.entity_id
_entity_poly.type
_entity_poly.pdbx_seq_one_letter_code
_entity_poly.pdbx_strand_id
1 'polypeptide(L)'
;MPDLHDIIELVTHKTAGRIEEEATADSENLDKISHDIRSSVNIIVGYTQLMLDQTTGKINARQRQALRDILKSSTRLHDLTDAVIRRLDAISGKKQ
;
A
#
# COMPACT_ATOMS: atom_id res chain seq x y z
N MET A 1 -48.87 8.21 -3.27
CA MET A 1 -48.02 7.17 -2.66
C MET A 1 -46.94 6.84 -3.66
N PRO A 2 -45.68 6.67 -3.25
CA PRO A 2 -44.65 6.17 -4.15
C PRO A 2 -45.08 4.80 -4.69
N ASP A 3 -44.90 4.58 -5.98
CA ASP A 3 -45.19 3.29 -6.60
C ASP A 3 -44.01 2.31 -6.43
N LEU A 4 -44.17 1.09 -6.93
CA LEU A 4 -43.14 0.07 -6.79
C LEU A 4 -41.83 0.44 -7.51
N HIS A 5 -41.89 1.21 -8.60
CA HIS A 5 -40.71 1.67 -9.32
C HIS A 5 -39.95 2.70 -8.50
N ASP A 6 -40.65 3.67 -7.90
CA ASP A 6 -40.04 4.68 -7.02
C ASP A 6 -39.30 4.04 -5.83
N ILE A 7 -39.87 2.98 -5.25
CA ILE A 7 -39.26 2.26 -4.12
C ILE A 7 -38.03 1.48 -4.58
N ILE A 8 -38.11 0.79 -5.73
CA ILE A 8 -36.97 0.05 -6.29
C ILE A 8 -35.84 1.03 -6.58
N GLU A 9 -36.11 2.13 -7.27
CA GLU A 9 -35.11 3.13 -7.64
C GLU A 9 -34.41 3.73 -6.41
N LEU A 10 -35.19 4.11 -5.38
CA LEU A 10 -34.68 4.60 -4.10
C LEU A 10 -33.78 3.57 -3.41
N VAL A 11 -34.20 2.30 -3.37
CA VAL A 11 -33.41 1.23 -2.73
C VAL A 11 -32.13 0.98 -3.51
N THR A 12 -32.17 0.91 -4.84
CA THR A 12 -30.96 0.74 -5.68
C THR A 12 -29.99 1.90 -5.54
N HIS A 13 -30.45 3.15 -5.52
CA HIS A 13 -29.57 4.30 -5.32
C HIS A 13 -28.92 4.26 -3.92
N LYS A 14 -29.69 3.92 -2.90
CA LYS A 14 -29.19 3.83 -1.53
C LYS A 14 -28.19 2.68 -1.34
N THR A 15 -28.41 1.52 -1.96
CA THR A 15 -27.45 0.41 -1.90
C THR A 15 -26.20 0.69 -2.73
N ALA A 16 -26.33 1.29 -3.91
CA ALA A 16 -25.19 1.71 -4.71
C ALA A 16 -24.29 2.70 -3.96
N GLY A 17 -24.88 3.75 -3.37
CA GLY A 17 -24.12 4.74 -2.59
C GLY A 17 -23.37 4.14 -1.39
N ARG A 18 -23.97 3.15 -0.70
CA ARG A 18 -23.30 2.45 0.42
C ARG A 18 -22.10 1.62 -0.05
N ILE A 19 -22.23 0.93 -1.19
CA ILE A 19 -21.13 0.13 -1.75
C ILE A 19 -19.98 1.06 -2.18
N GLU A 20 -20.31 2.21 -2.76
CA GLU A 20 -19.30 3.19 -3.17
C GLU A 20 -18.58 3.81 -1.97
N GLU A 21 -19.31 4.22 -0.92
CA GLU A 21 -18.72 4.72 0.33
C GLU A 21 -17.81 3.70 1.03
N GLU A 22 -18.20 2.42 1.04
CA GLU A 22 -17.39 1.35 1.63
C GLU A 22 -16.11 1.10 0.80
N ALA A 23 -16.24 1.06 -0.53
CA ALA A 23 -15.09 0.89 -1.43
C ALA A 23 -14.12 2.08 -1.38
N THR A 24 -14.60 3.32 -1.22
CA THR A 24 -13.74 4.50 -1.08
C THR A 24 -13.01 4.48 0.27
N ALA A 25 -13.69 4.16 1.36
CA ALA A 25 -13.08 4.07 2.68
C ALA A 25 -11.98 2.99 2.75
N ASP A 26 -12.22 1.82 2.12
CA ASP A 26 -11.21 0.76 2.03
C ASP A 26 -9.99 1.20 1.20
N SER A 27 -10.22 1.89 0.08
CA SER A 27 -9.14 2.45 -0.75
C SER A 27 -8.29 3.46 0.04
N GLU A 28 -8.92 4.40 0.75
CA GLU A 28 -8.21 5.40 1.55
C GLU A 28 -7.39 4.77 2.70
N ASN A 29 -7.93 3.73 3.34
CA ASN A 29 -7.21 3.00 4.38
C ASN A 29 -5.97 2.29 3.82
N LEU A 30 -6.10 1.67 2.64
CA LEU A 30 -4.99 0.98 1.96
C LEU A 30 -3.90 1.95 1.49
N ASP A 31 -4.27 3.13 1.00
CA ASP A 31 -3.32 4.18 0.61
C ASP A 31 -2.49 4.63 1.81
N LYS A 32 -3.14 4.84 2.97
CA LYS A 32 -2.46 5.19 4.20
C LYS A 32 -1.49 4.08 4.65
N ILE A 33 -1.93 2.83 4.67
CA ILE A 33 -1.09 1.67 5.03
C ILE A 33 0.11 1.57 4.09
N SER A 34 -0.10 1.74 2.78
CA SER A 34 0.97 1.76 1.79
C SER A 34 2.00 2.85 2.09
N HIS A 35 1.54 4.07 2.36
CA HIS A 35 2.42 5.19 2.65
C HIS A 35 3.29 4.91 3.88
N ASP A 36 2.69 4.38 4.95
CA ASP A 36 3.39 4.06 6.19
C ASP A 36 4.41 2.92 5.98
N ILE A 37 4.08 1.91 5.18
CA ILE A 37 5.01 0.85 4.77
C ILE A 37 6.16 1.44 3.95
N ARG A 38 5.87 2.26 2.95
CA ARG A 38 6.90 2.89 2.10
C ARG A 38 7.86 3.74 2.94
N SER A 39 7.32 4.53 3.87
CA SER A 39 8.13 5.32 4.81
C SER A 39 9.05 4.43 5.66
N SER A 40 8.50 3.37 6.27
CA SER A 40 9.26 2.45 7.11
C SER A 40 10.33 1.67 6.32
N VAL A 41 10.01 1.22 5.10
CA VAL A 41 10.95 0.54 4.20
C VAL A 41 12.06 1.49 3.76
N ASN A 42 11.74 2.75 3.41
CA ASN A 42 12.74 3.74 3.01
C ASN A 42 13.73 4.02 4.14
N ILE A 43 13.26 4.08 5.39
CA ILE A 43 14.14 4.21 6.56
C ILE A 43 15.09 3.00 6.66
N ILE A 44 14.57 1.77 6.54
CA ILE A 44 15.38 0.55 6.59
C ILE A 44 16.42 0.54 5.46
N VAL A 45 16.03 0.86 4.22
CA VAL A 45 16.93 0.94 3.07
C VAL A 45 18.02 1.98 3.30
N GLY A 46 17.64 3.19 3.75
CA GLY A 46 18.58 4.28 4.02
C GLY A 46 19.63 3.90 5.07
N TYR A 47 19.21 3.38 6.22
CA TYR A 47 20.14 2.93 7.26
C TYR A 47 21.00 1.76 6.79
N THR A 48 20.42 0.80 6.07
CA THR A 48 21.17 -0.34 5.52
C THR A 48 22.27 0.15 4.57
N GLN A 49 21.98 1.12 3.72
CA GLN A 49 22.95 1.72 2.81
C GLN A 49 24.04 2.48 3.57
N LEU A 50 23.67 3.31 4.57
CA LEU A 50 24.64 4.01 5.42
C LEU A 50 25.60 3.06 6.16
N MET A 51 25.11 1.89 6.59
CA MET A 51 25.94 0.86 7.22
C MET A 51 26.85 0.16 6.21
N LEU A 52 26.35 -0.15 5.00
CA LEU A 52 27.15 -0.73 3.91
C LEU A 52 28.27 0.20 3.46
N ASP A 53 27.99 1.50 3.41
CA ASP A 53 28.93 2.57 3.09
C ASP A 53 29.92 2.85 4.25
N GLN A 54 29.75 2.16 5.38
CA GLN A 54 30.57 2.28 6.60
C GLN A 54 30.58 3.68 7.22
N THR A 55 29.61 4.53 6.87
CA THR A 55 29.40 5.86 7.45
C THR A 55 29.11 5.80 8.94
N THR A 56 28.53 4.70 9.43
CA THR A 56 28.23 4.47 10.85
C THR A 56 29.34 3.69 11.57
N GLY A 57 30.47 3.42 10.90
CA GLY A 57 31.57 2.62 11.42
C GLY A 57 31.89 1.38 10.58
N LYS A 58 32.99 0.70 10.92
CA LYS A 58 33.46 -0.48 10.19
C LYS A 58 32.52 -1.67 10.43
N ILE A 59 32.26 -2.42 9.36
CA ILE A 59 31.48 -3.67 9.40
C ILE A 59 32.35 -4.86 8.99
N ASN A 60 32.09 -6.02 9.57
CA ASN A 60 32.74 -7.26 9.15
C ASN A 60 32.02 -7.91 7.94
N ALA A 61 32.62 -8.97 7.38
CA ALA A 61 32.09 -9.65 6.20
C ALA A 61 30.68 -10.23 6.40
N ARG A 62 30.40 -10.78 7.60
CA ARG A 62 29.09 -11.37 7.92
C ARG A 62 28.00 -10.30 8.03
N GLN A 63 28.31 -9.17 8.67
CA GLN A 63 27.42 -8.01 8.73
C GLN A 63 27.14 -7.47 7.33
N ARG A 64 28.17 -7.36 6.48
CA ARG A 64 27.99 -6.91 5.10
C ARG A 64 27.06 -7.83 4.31
N GLN A 65 27.18 -9.15 4.47
CA GLN A 65 26.27 -10.09 3.81
C GLN A 65 24.83 -9.92 4.32
N ALA A 66 24.64 -9.88 5.64
CA ALA A 66 23.32 -9.68 6.23
C ALA A 66 22.66 -8.37 5.77
N LEU A 67 23.42 -7.27 5.71
CA LEU A 67 22.93 -5.98 5.21
C LEU A 67 22.54 -6.04 3.73
N ARG A 68 23.28 -6.76 2.88
CA ARG A 68 22.86 -6.99 1.48
C ARG A 68 21.57 -7.78 1.38
N ASP A 69 21.37 -8.76 2.24
CA ASP A 69 20.15 -9.57 2.28
C ASP A 69 18.94 -8.73 2.76
N ILE A 70 19.16 -7.86 3.75
CA ILE A 70 18.16 -6.88 4.21
C ILE A 70 17.81 -5.93 3.05
N LEU A 71 18.81 -5.33 2.40
CA LEU A 71 18.60 -4.39 1.30
C LEU A 71 17.77 -5.03 0.18
N LYS A 72 18.14 -6.23 -0.26
CA LYS A 72 17.40 -6.99 -1.28
C LYS A 72 15.96 -7.28 -0.86
N SER A 73 15.74 -7.65 0.40
CA SER A 73 14.42 -7.98 0.92
C SER A 73 13.53 -6.73 1.05
N SER A 74 14.10 -5.61 1.49
CA SER A 74 13.41 -4.32 1.58
C SER A 74 12.99 -3.79 0.21
N THR A 75 13.86 -3.87 -0.80
CA THR A 75 13.49 -3.51 -2.18
C THR A 75 12.37 -4.40 -2.71
N ARG A 76 12.45 -5.72 -2.49
CA ARG A 76 11.38 -6.64 -2.89
C ARG A 76 10.05 -6.33 -2.19
N LEU A 77 10.09 -5.95 -0.91
CA LEU A 77 8.88 -5.57 -0.17
C LEU A 77 8.26 -4.29 -0.71
N HIS A 78 9.08 -3.31 -1.08
CA HIS A 78 8.60 -2.09 -1.77
C HIS A 78 7.86 -2.44 -3.06
N ASP A 79 8.45 -3.27 -3.92
CA ASP A 79 7.84 -3.68 -5.19
C ASP A 79 6.52 -4.44 -5.01
N LEU A 80 6.46 -5.31 -4.00
CA LEU A 80 5.22 -6.04 -3.65
C LEU A 80 4.12 -5.09 -3.15
N THR A 81 4.50 -4.10 -2.35
CA THR A 81 3.56 -3.09 -1.84
C THR A 81 2.97 -2.29 -3.01
N ASP A 82 3.82 -1.83 -3.93
CA ASP A 82 3.39 -1.14 -5.14
C ASP A 82 2.47 -2.01 -6.02
N ALA A 83 2.78 -3.30 -6.16
CA ALA A 83 1.96 -4.22 -6.94
C ALA A 83 0.56 -4.44 -6.34
N VAL A 84 0.46 -4.52 -5.01
CA VAL A 84 -0.83 -4.69 -4.31
C VAL A 84 -1.73 -3.48 -4.50
N ILE A 85 -1.20 -2.26 -4.37
CA ILE A 85 -1.98 -1.02 -4.55
C ILE A 85 -2.53 -0.93 -5.97
N ARG A 86 -1.67 -1.13 -6.98
CA ARG A 86 -2.11 -1.09 -8.39
C ARG A 86 -3.25 -2.08 -8.67
N ARG A 87 -3.21 -3.24 -8.01
CA ARG A 87 -4.27 -4.25 -8.15
C ARG A 87 -5.57 -3.81 -7.47
N LEU A 88 -5.48 -3.15 -6.32
CA LEU A 88 -6.64 -2.61 -5.61
C LEU A 88 -7.29 -1.47 -6.40
N ASP A 89 -6.50 -0.54 -6.92
CA ASP A 89 -6.99 0.54 -7.78
C ASP A 89 -7.75 0.01 -9.00
N ALA A 90 -7.22 -1.06 -9.61
CA ALA A 90 -7.85 -1.73 -10.74
C ALA A 90 -9.18 -2.42 -10.38
N ILE A 91 -9.31 -2.94 -9.15
CA ILE A 91 -10.54 -3.58 -8.65
C ILE A 91 -11.59 -2.54 -8.28
N SER A 92 -11.18 -1.44 -7.65
CA SER A 92 -12.08 -0.35 -7.22
C SER A 92 -12.63 0.49 -8.37
N GLY A 93 -12.31 0.16 -9.63
CA GLY A 93 -12.85 0.86 -10.80
C GLY A 93 -12.38 2.31 -10.94
N LYS A 94 -11.43 2.76 -10.11
CA LYS A 94 -10.74 4.05 -10.26
C LYS A 94 -9.80 3.98 -11.48
N LYS A 95 -10.38 3.90 -12.69
CA LYS A 95 -9.69 4.35 -13.89
C LYS A 95 -9.54 5.86 -13.77
N GLN A 96 -8.30 6.35 -13.86
CA GLN A 96 -8.03 7.73 -14.24
C GLN A 96 -8.82 8.12 -15.49
#